data_AF-A0A813JXS3-F1
#
_entry.id   AF-A0A813JXS3-F1
#
_cell.length_a   1.000
_cell.length_b   1.000
_cell.length_c   1.000
_cell.angle_alpha   90.00
_cell.angle_beta   90.00
_cell.angle_gamma   90.00
#
_symmetry.space_group_name_H-M   'P 1'
#
loop_
_entity.id
_entity.type
_entity.pdbx_description
1 polymer ?
#
loop_
_entity_poly.entity_id
_entity_poly.type
_entity_poly.pdbx_seq_one_letter_code
_entity_poly.pdbx_strand_id
1 'polypeptide(L)'
;MSHVDDLCIAFDTRVASNTQLLKNLEHKLQLRVQKGDSMFCGKWVQFTHDAITVTQPRAAQAVEQLPLTSDRRKTPDALLTPAEVTNYRGVIGQLMWLVTQTRPDLAVGVSQAAQRTTIAKVSDAIKLNAIAREANSTPEMGLVFRRGLDLSTARICGFGDSAFANAEGYKSQAGYTLQLTQQQHLTTLLTGNFQHAALVSWHTGTIKRVVRSTLAAEAYAVSEVTEAAQLLRELLAEIRLSVVGSVVVPGAVETAAAGDDFVIVTDSQNVATAVPKDSTALADKRLRIVVAMLRQTFCKDAHAYLKWVPTKQMLADALTKPMSVTALRAAMQSIRHSPPGL
;
A
#
# COMPACT_ATOMS: atom_id res chain seq x y z
N MET A 1 -14.96 -30.86 0.26
CA MET A 1 -13.67 -30.16 0.21
C MET A 1 -13.50 -29.47 1.55
N SER A 2 -12.69 -30.03 2.44
CA SER A 2 -12.22 -29.30 3.62
C SER A 2 -11.35 -28.15 3.12
N HIS A 3 -11.73 -26.92 3.46
CA HIS A 3 -10.86 -25.75 3.27
C HIS A 3 -9.62 -26.00 4.14
N VAL A 4 -8.45 -26.13 3.52
CA VAL A 4 -7.19 -26.25 4.26
C VAL A 4 -6.65 -24.84 4.34
N ASP A 5 -6.82 -24.21 5.49
CA ASP A 5 -6.26 -22.88 5.76
C ASP A 5 -4.80 -23.02 6.17
N ASP A 6 -3.92 -22.27 5.50
CA ASP A 6 -2.53 -22.14 5.92
C ASP A 6 -2.46 -21.24 7.16
N LEU A 7 -1.77 -21.69 8.20
CA LEU A 7 -1.56 -20.92 9.43
C LEU A 7 -0.14 -20.37 9.50
N CYS A 8 -0.01 -19.06 9.73
CA CYS A 8 1.26 -18.43 10.09
C CYS A 8 1.21 -18.08 11.58
N ILE A 9 2.14 -18.64 12.36
CA ILE A 9 2.19 -18.44 13.82
C ILE A 9 3.56 -17.89 14.19
N ALA A 10 3.57 -16.73 14.84
CA ALA A 10 4.75 -16.17 15.49
C ALA A 10 4.56 -16.22 17.01
N PHE A 11 5.56 -16.73 17.74
CA PHE A 11 5.51 -16.80 19.21
C PHE A 11 6.92 -16.72 19.79
N ASP A 12 7.00 -16.31 21.06
CA ASP A 12 8.26 -16.35 21.81
C ASP A 12 8.61 -17.80 22.16
N THR A 13 9.71 -18.30 21.59
CA THR A 13 10.20 -19.68 21.80
C THR A 13 10.80 -19.89 23.18
N ARG A 14 11.10 -18.81 23.92
CA ARG A 14 11.60 -18.87 25.30
C ARG A 14 10.50 -19.25 26.29
N VAL A 15 9.23 -19.11 25.89
CA VAL A 15 8.07 -19.44 26.72
C VAL A 15 7.65 -20.88 26.44
N ALA A 16 7.91 -21.78 27.41
CA ALA A 16 7.69 -23.23 27.24
C ALA A 16 6.23 -23.59 26.89
N SER A 17 5.24 -22.87 27.42
CA SER A 17 3.82 -23.08 27.13
C SER A 17 3.47 -22.86 25.66
N ASN A 18 4.14 -21.93 24.97
CA ASN A 18 3.93 -21.69 23.53
C ASN A 18 4.38 -22.88 22.69
N THR A 19 5.50 -23.52 23.07
CA THR A 19 5.99 -24.72 22.39
C THR A 19 5.03 -25.88 22.56
N GLN A 20 4.44 -26.04 23.76
CA GLN A 20 3.42 -27.06 24.00
C GLN A 20 2.14 -26.79 23.22
N LEU A 21 1.70 -25.52 23.12
CA LEU A 21 0.56 -25.13 22.30
C LEU A 21 0.76 -25.51 20.83
N LEU A 22 1.94 -25.25 20.26
CA LEU A 22 2.22 -25.62 18.88
C LEU A 22 2.13 -27.14 18.66
N LYS A 23 2.69 -27.95 19.57
CA LYS A 23 2.57 -29.42 19.50
C LYS A 23 1.12 -29.88 19.56
N ASN A 24 0.31 -29.25 20.41
CA ASN A 24 -1.11 -29.55 20.52
C ASN A 24 -1.86 -29.19 19.24
N LEU A 25 -1.54 -28.04 18.62
CA LEU A 25 -2.12 -27.62 17.33
C LEU A 25 -1.71 -28.57 16.21
N GLU A 26 -0.43 -28.93 16.13
CA GLU A 26 0.11 -29.87 15.15
C GLU A 26 -0.62 -31.22 15.23
N HIS A 27 -0.79 -31.77 16.44
CA HIS A 27 -1.48 -33.04 16.63
C HIS A 27 -3.00 -32.95 16.35
N LYS A 28 -3.67 -31.90 16.87
CA LYS A 28 -5.13 -31.77 16.73
C LYS A 28 -5.57 -31.43 15.30
N LEU A 29 -4.81 -30.58 14.61
CA LEU A 29 -5.14 -30.09 13.28
C LEU A 29 -4.36 -30.82 12.18
N GLN A 30 -3.51 -31.79 12.53
CA GLN A 30 -2.69 -32.59 11.60
C GLN A 30 -1.88 -31.70 10.64
N LEU A 31 -1.27 -30.64 11.18
CA LEU A 31 -0.57 -29.63 10.39
C LEU A 31 0.82 -30.08 9.99
N ARG A 32 1.27 -29.68 8.80
CA ARG A 32 2.69 -29.72 8.43
C ARG A 32 3.36 -28.44 8.89
N VAL A 33 4.28 -28.54 9.84
CA VAL A 33 5.00 -27.38 10.39
C VAL A 33 6.28 -27.11 9.58
N GLN A 34 6.44 -25.88 9.11
CA GLN A 34 7.72 -25.34 8.63
C GLN A 34 8.19 -24.26 9.60
N LYS A 35 9.50 -24.22 9.89
CA LYS A 35 10.10 -23.26 10.83
C LYS A 35 11.15 -22.42 10.12
N GLY A 36 11.22 -21.14 10.47
CA GLY A 36 12.16 -20.20 9.86
C GLY A 36 11.77 -19.84 8.43
N ASP A 37 12.78 -19.68 7.58
CA ASP A 37 12.61 -19.28 6.18
C ASP A 37 11.69 -20.26 5.43
N SER A 38 10.57 -19.75 4.94
CA SER A 38 9.52 -20.61 4.40
C SER A 38 8.62 -19.89 3.39
N MET A 39 7.91 -20.70 2.59
CA MET A 39 6.89 -20.23 1.67
C MET A 39 5.54 -20.19 2.40
N PHE A 40 4.88 -19.04 2.43
CA PHE A 40 3.55 -18.86 3.01
C PHE A 40 2.61 -18.20 1.99
N CYS A 41 1.57 -18.92 1.57
CA CYS A 41 0.59 -18.49 0.56
C CYS A 41 1.25 -17.78 -0.65
N GLY A 42 2.25 -18.43 -1.25
CA GLY A 42 2.97 -17.92 -2.43
C GLY A 42 3.99 -16.81 -2.17
N LYS A 43 4.24 -16.43 -0.91
CA LYS A 43 5.27 -15.46 -0.50
C LYS A 43 6.44 -16.19 0.17
N TRP A 44 7.66 -15.87 -0.22
CA TRP A 44 8.85 -16.30 0.49
C TRP A 44 9.10 -15.35 1.66
N VAL A 45 9.07 -15.86 2.88
CA VAL A 45 9.35 -15.11 4.10
C VAL A 45 10.70 -15.56 4.64
N GLN A 46 11.63 -14.63 4.73
CA GLN A 46 12.97 -14.87 5.25
C GLN A 46 13.21 -14.08 6.54
N PHE A 47 13.79 -14.75 7.54
CA PHE A 47 14.08 -14.19 8.85
C PHE A 47 15.59 -14.06 9.02
N THR A 48 16.07 -12.82 9.06
CA THR A 48 17.48 -12.51 9.38
C THR A 48 17.60 -11.97 10.80
N HIS A 49 18.85 -11.76 11.24
CA HIS A 49 19.11 -11.09 12.51
C HIS A 49 18.48 -9.70 12.56
N ASP A 50 18.58 -8.91 11.48
CA ASP A 50 18.20 -7.50 11.48
C ASP A 50 16.83 -7.21 10.86
N ALA A 51 16.26 -8.16 10.11
CA ALA A 51 15.03 -7.93 9.35
C ALA A 51 14.24 -9.19 9.03
N ILE A 52 12.96 -9.00 8.71
CA ILE A 52 12.11 -9.97 8.03
C ILE A 52 11.93 -9.50 6.59
N THR A 53 12.17 -10.36 5.61
CA THR A 53 12.01 -10.03 4.19
C THR A 53 10.88 -10.86 3.59
N VAL A 54 10.03 -10.24 2.78
CA VAL A 54 8.88 -10.87 2.13
C VAL A 54 8.94 -10.61 0.63
N THR A 55 9.16 -11.66 -0.16
CA THR A 55 9.33 -11.59 -1.62
C THR A 55 8.47 -12.63 -2.34
N GLN A 56 8.35 -12.51 -3.66
CA GLN A 56 7.66 -13.49 -4.51
C GLN A 56 8.48 -13.86 -5.75
N PRO A 57 9.75 -14.33 -5.60
CA PRO A 57 10.67 -14.48 -6.73
C PRO A 57 10.16 -15.46 -7.79
N ARG A 58 9.55 -16.58 -7.37
CA ARG A 58 8.95 -17.56 -8.30
C ARG A 58 7.81 -16.97 -9.11
N ALA A 59 6.90 -16.23 -8.47
CA ALA A 59 5.79 -15.60 -9.17
C ALA A 59 6.27 -14.46 -10.07
N ALA A 60 7.28 -13.70 -9.63
CA ALA A 60 7.90 -12.65 -10.41
C ALA A 60 8.57 -13.19 -11.68
N GLN A 61 9.30 -14.30 -11.59
CA GLN A 61 9.92 -14.96 -12.75
C GLN A 61 8.90 -15.62 -13.68
N ALA A 62 7.78 -16.08 -13.14
CA ALA A 62 6.72 -16.72 -13.89
C ALA A 62 5.85 -15.73 -14.69
N VAL A 63 6.01 -14.41 -14.50
CA VAL A 63 5.21 -13.44 -15.24
C VAL A 63 5.49 -13.56 -16.74
N GLU A 64 4.47 -13.98 -17.47
CA GLU A 64 4.53 -14.10 -18.92
C GLU A 64 4.46 -12.72 -19.58
N GLN A 65 5.10 -12.61 -20.74
CA GLN A 65 4.93 -11.46 -21.62
C GLN A 65 3.87 -11.80 -22.68
N LEU A 66 3.05 -10.82 -23.02
CA LEU A 66 2.11 -10.92 -24.12
C LEU A 66 2.89 -11.06 -25.44
N PRO A 67 2.70 -12.16 -26.19
CA PRO A 67 3.42 -12.37 -27.45
C PRO A 67 2.93 -11.39 -28.52
N LEU A 68 3.82 -10.49 -28.96
CA LEU A 68 3.57 -9.54 -30.04
C LEU A 68 4.57 -9.77 -31.18
N THR A 69 4.05 -10.00 -32.38
CA THR A 69 4.88 -10.11 -33.60
C THR A 69 5.54 -8.77 -33.95
N SER A 70 6.61 -8.82 -34.74
CA SER A 70 7.34 -7.63 -35.20
C SER A 70 6.43 -6.64 -35.95
N ASP A 71 5.48 -7.14 -36.75
CA ASP A 71 4.56 -6.27 -37.48
C ASP A 71 3.49 -5.64 -36.58
N ARG A 72 2.97 -6.40 -35.59
CA ARG A 72 2.06 -5.83 -34.59
C ARG A 72 2.72 -4.67 -33.84
N ARG A 73 4.00 -4.81 -33.44
CA ARG A 73 4.76 -3.75 -32.76
C ARG A 73 4.90 -2.45 -33.57
N LYS A 74 4.82 -2.52 -34.90
CA LYS A 74 4.84 -1.33 -35.78
C LYS A 74 3.50 -0.59 -35.84
N THR A 75 2.42 -1.17 -35.29
CA THR A 75 1.08 -0.58 -35.25
C THR A 75 0.63 -0.25 -33.81
N PRO A 76 1.31 0.68 -33.09
CA PRO A 76 1.07 0.94 -31.67
C PRO A 76 -0.34 1.45 -31.34
N ASP A 77 -1.01 2.10 -32.30
CA ASP A 77 -2.36 2.65 -32.12
C ASP A 77 -3.49 1.67 -32.43
N ALA A 78 -3.18 0.53 -33.03
CA ALA A 78 -4.17 -0.50 -33.34
C ALA A 78 -4.72 -1.10 -32.04
N LEU A 79 -6.02 -1.38 -32.03
CA LEU A 79 -6.66 -2.15 -30.97
C LEU A 79 -6.06 -3.56 -30.90
N LEU A 80 -6.04 -4.12 -29.70
CA LEU A 80 -5.73 -5.53 -29.49
C LEU A 80 -6.84 -6.41 -30.09
N THR A 81 -6.43 -7.50 -30.72
CA THR A 81 -7.32 -8.57 -31.16
C THR A 81 -7.93 -9.29 -29.94
N PRO A 82 -9.05 -10.03 -30.09
CA PRO A 82 -9.65 -10.77 -28.97
C PRO A 82 -8.68 -11.73 -28.27
N ALA A 83 -7.81 -12.40 -29.03
CA ALA A 83 -6.78 -13.28 -28.47
C ALA A 83 -5.71 -12.50 -27.69
N GLU A 84 -5.25 -11.36 -28.22
CA GLU A 84 -4.32 -10.48 -27.51
C GLU A 84 -4.94 -9.90 -26.24
N VAL A 85 -6.23 -9.54 -26.24
CA VAL A 85 -6.95 -9.07 -25.04
C VAL A 85 -7.00 -10.16 -23.96
N THR A 86 -7.23 -11.41 -24.33
CA THR A 86 -7.19 -12.53 -23.38
C THR A 86 -5.82 -12.68 -22.74
N ASN A 87 -4.75 -12.64 -23.52
CA ASN A 87 -3.38 -12.69 -23.02
C ASN A 87 -3.07 -11.46 -22.14
N TYR A 88 -3.51 -10.28 -22.55
CA TYR A 88 -3.33 -9.02 -21.82
C TYR A 88 -3.94 -9.10 -20.41
N ARG A 89 -5.15 -9.65 -20.29
CA ARG A 89 -5.79 -9.91 -18.99
C ARG A 89 -5.03 -10.94 -18.17
N GLY A 90 -4.51 -12.00 -18.80
CA GLY A 90 -3.69 -13.01 -18.15
C GLY A 90 -2.44 -12.40 -17.49
N VAL A 91 -1.70 -11.58 -18.23
CA VAL A 91 -0.51 -10.88 -17.72
C VAL A 91 -0.87 -9.89 -16.61
N ILE A 92 -1.97 -9.14 -16.75
CA ILE A 92 -2.48 -8.27 -15.67
C ILE A 92 -2.75 -9.10 -14.41
N GLY A 93 -3.42 -10.25 -14.52
CA GLY A 93 -3.72 -11.11 -13.36
C GLY A 93 -2.46 -11.57 -12.62
N GLN A 94 -1.44 -11.99 -13.36
CA GLN A 94 -0.14 -12.40 -12.80
C GLN A 94 0.56 -11.23 -12.09
N LEU A 95 0.58 -10.04 -12.70
CA LEU A 95 1.17 -8.84 -12.08
C LEU A 95 0.35 -8.36 -10.88
N MET A 96 -0.98 -8.42 -10.94
CA MET A 96 -1.86 -8.06 -9.83
C MET A 96 -1.55 -8.88 -8.58
N TRP A 97 -1.20 -10.16 -8.72
CA TRP A 97 -0.76 -11.00 -7.61
C TRP A 97 0.52 -10.50 -6.94
N LEU A 98 1.46 -9.92 -7.70
CA LEU A 98 2.69 -9.35 -7.13
C LEU A 98 2.42 -8.01 -6.45
N VAL A 99 1.71 -7.10 -7.12
CA VAL A 99 1.55 -5.72 -6.65
C VAL A 99 0.62 -5.61 -5.46
N THR A 100 -0.23 -6.61 -5.21
CA THR A 100 -1.09 -6.67 -4.02
C THR A 100 -0.39 -7.27 -2.79
N GLN A 101 0.77 -7.90 -2.97
CA GLN A 101 1.43 -8.67 -1.91
C GLN A 101 2.83 -8.16 -1.57
N THR A 102 3.69 -7.89 -2.56
CA THR A 102 5.11 -7.54 -2.31
C THR A 102 5.70 -6.47 -3.24
N ARG A 103 5.02 -6.11 -4.34
CA ARG A 103 5.56 -5.22 -5.39
C ARG A 103 4.74 -3.94 -5.62
N PRO A 104 4.53 -3.09 -4.59
CA PRO A 104 3.85 -1.81 -4.78
C PRO A 104 4.53 -0.90 -5.81
N ASP A 105 5.84 -1.08 -6.05
CA ASP A 105 6.59 -0.34 -7.07
C ASP A 105 6.07 -0.54 -8.50
N LEU A 106 5.38 -1.64 -8.79
CA LEU A 106 4.78 -1.87 -10.11
C LEU A 106 3.29 -1.49 -10.18
N ALA A 107 2.68 -1.12 -9.04
CA ALA A 107 1.23 -1.10 -8.89
C ALA A 107 0.54 -0.09 -9.81
N VAL A 108 1.09 1.12 -9.96
CA VAL A 108 0.44 2.18 -10.78
C VAL A 108 0.34 1.77 -12.25
N GLY A 109 1.39 1.14 -12.79
CA GLY A 109 1.41 0.69 -14.18
C GLY A 109 0.40 -0.43 -14.41
N VAL A 110 0.29 -1.38 -13.47
CA VAL A 110 -0.69 -2.46 -13.53
C VAL A 110 -2.12 -1.93 -13.40
N SER A 111 -2.36 -0.96 -12.49
CA SER A 111 -3.67 -0.32 -12.32
C SER A 111 -4.11 0.39 -13.59
N GLN A 112 -3.24 1.18 -14.22
CA GLN A 112 -3.54 1.85 -15.49
C GLN A 112 -3.77 0.85 -16.64
N ALA A 113 -2.98 -0.22 -16.70
CA ALA A 113 -3.16 -1.27 -17.69
C ALA A 113 -4.52 -1.96 -17.54
N ALA A 114 -4.94 -2.24 -16.31
CA ALA A 114 -6.22 -2.88 -16.00
C ALA A 114 -7.42 -2.02 -16.40
N GLN A 115 -7.34 -0.70 -16.18
CA GLN A 115 -8.41 0.25 -16.54
C GLN A 115 -8.72 0.23 -18.05
N ARG A 116 -7.68 0.10 -18.88
CA ARG A 116 -7.78 0.16 -20.35
C ARG A 116 -8.18 -1.13 -21.05
N THR A 117 -8.49 -2.19 -20.30
CA THR A 117 -8.68 -3.53 -20.86
C THR A 117 -9.73 -3.62 -21.97
N THR A 118 -10.77 -2.78 -21.95
CA THR A 118 -11.85 -2.76 -22.95
C THR A 118 -11.46 -2.10 -24.27
N ILE A 119 -10.48 -1.20 -24.24
CA ILE A 119 -10.03 -0.40 -25.40
C ILE A 119 -8.51 -0.53 -25.61
N ALA A 120 -7.91 -1.60 -25.09
CA ALA A 120 -6.47 -1.79 -25.06
C ALA A 120 -5.88 -1.77 -26.47
N LYS A 121 -4.79 -1.02 -26.64
CA LYS A 121 -4.02 -0.92 -27.88
C LYS A 121 -2.72 -1.72 -27.80
N VAL A 122 -2.07 -1.94 -28.95
CA VAL A 122 -0.72 -2.54 -29.00
C VAL A 122 0.27 -1.77 -28.11
N SER A 123 0.21 -0.44 -28.10
CA SER A 123 1.04 0.39 -27.21
C SER A 123 0.83 0.09 -25.72
N ASP A 124 -0.40 -0.27 -25.31
CA ASP A 124 -0.69 -0.68 -23.93
C ASP A 124 -0.08 -2.05 -23.62
N ALA A 125 -0.16 -3.00 -24.56
CA ALA A 125 0.52 -4.30 -24.44
C ALA A 125 2.05 -4.17 -24.37
N ILE A 126 2.65 -3.24 -25.13
CA ILE A 126 4.09 -2.96 -25.06
C ILE A 126 4.48 -2.44 -23.67
N LYS A 127 3.69 -1.52 -23.10
CA LYS A 127 3.89 -1.01 -21.73
C LYS A 127 3.73 -2.12 -20.69
N LEU A 128 2.70 -2.94 -20.80
CA LEU A 128 2.48 -4.08 -19.90
C LEU A 128 3.65 -5.07 -19.94
N ASN A 129 4.17 -5.38 -21.13
CA ASN A 129 5.36 -6.20 -21.29
C ASN A 129 6.63 -5.56 -20.70
N ALA A 130 6.72 -4.24 -20.61
CA ALA A 130 7.81 -3.58 -19.89
C ALA A 130 7.71 -3.84 -18.38
N ILE A 131 6.52 -3.75 -17.80
CA ILE A 131 6.26 -4.05 -16.39
C ILE A 131 6.56 -5.52 -16.08
N ALA A 132 6.12 -6.45 -16.95
CA ALA A 132 6.45 -7.87 -16.83
C ALA A 132 7.98 -8.11 -16.86
N ARG A 133 8.71 -7.48 -17.79
CA ARG A 133 10.18 -7.57 -17.82
C ARG A 133 10.83 -7.01 -16.55
N GLU A 134 10.29 -5.93 -16.00
CA GLU A 134 10.78 -5.38 -14.74
C GLU A 134 10.54 -6.35 -13.57
N ALA A 135 9.36 -6.98 -13.49
CA ALA A 135 9.11 -8.04 -12.51
C ALA A 135 10.12 -9.20 -12.65
N ASN A 136 10.34 -9.69 -13.87
CA ASN A 136 11.23 -10.82 -14.14
C ASN A 136 12.71 -10.49 -13.86
N SER A 137 13.14 -9.25 -14.09
CA SER A 137 14.53 -8.81 -13.89
C SER A 137 14.85 -8.43 -12.45
N THR A 138 13.84 -8.15 -11.61
CA THR A 138 14.02 -7.88 -10.17
C THR A 138 13.19 -8.82 -9.29
N PRO A 139 13.38 -10.15 -9.40
CA PRO A 139 12.52 -11.12 -8.71
C PRO A 139 12.66 -11.07 -7.17
N GLU A 140 13.82 -10.64 -6.68
CA GLU A 140 14.11 -10.49 -5.25
C GLU A 140 13.60 -9.17 -4.65
N MET A 141 13.03 -8.27 -5.46
CA MET A 141 12.40 -7.06 -4.93
C MET A 141 11.17 -7.44 -4.11
N GLY A 142 11.04 -6.87 -2.92
CA GLY A 142 9.94 -7.12 -2.01
C GLY A 142 9.94 -6.18 -0.82
N LEU A 143 9.31 -6.60 0.27
CA LEU A 143 9.20 -5.83 1.50
C LEU A 143 10.25 -6.28 2.50
N VAL A 144 10.90 -5.32 3.15
CA VAL A 144 11.83 -5.54 4.26
C VAL A 144 11.22 -4.88 5.49
N PHE A 145 11.18 -5.61 6.59
CA PHE A 145 10.71 -5.14 7.88
C PHE A 145 11.88 -5.21 8.86
N ARG A 146 12.52 -4.07 9.14
CA ARG A 146 13.63 -3.99 10.09
C ARG A 146 13.14 -4.30 11.51
N ARG A 147 13.96 -5.02 12.28
CA ARG A 147 13.70 -5.25 13.69
C ARG A 147 13.85 -3.95 14.49
N GLY A 148 13.17 -3.87 15.64
CA GLY A 148 13.20 -2.71 16.54
C GLY A 148 11.94 -1.84 16.50
N LEU A 149 10.97 -2.14 15.63
CA LEU A 149 9.64 -1.52 15.71
C LEU A 149 8.80 -2.17 16.81
N ASP A 150 8.62 -1.46 17.91
CA ASP A 150 7.71 -1.86 18.99
C ASP A 150 6.24 -1.50 18.66
N LEU A 151 5.40 -2.52 18.43
CA LEU A 151 3.99 -2.33 18.09
C LEU A 151 3.17 -1.69 19.23
N SER A 152 3.61 -1.77 20.49
CA SER A 152 2.90 -1.16 21.62
C SER A 152 2.95 0.37 21.59
N THR A 153 3.98 0.93 20.96
CA THR A 153 4.24 2.37 20.85
C THR A 153 4.21 2.88 19.40
N ALA A 154 4.08 1.97 18.43
CA ALA A 154 4.06 2.31 17.01
C ALA A 154 3.01 3.39 16.66
N ARG A 155 3.36 4.19 15.67
CA ARG A 155 2.55 5.27 15.09
C ARG A 155 2.34 5.01 13.61
N ILE A 156 1.18 5.44 13.12
CA ILE A 156 0.82 5.33 11.71
C ILE A 156 1.17 6.63 10.99
N CYS A 157 1.85 6.52 9.86
CA CYS A 157 2.06 7.62 8.92
C CYS A 157 1.50 7.20 7.56
N GLY A 158 0.62 8.00 6.98
CA GLY A 158 0.04 7.75 5.67
C GLY A 158 0.37 8.87 4.69
N PHE A 159 0.76 8.52 3.47
CA PHE A 159 0.91 9.48 2.37
C PHE A 159 -0.24 9.26 1.39
N GLY A 160 -0.99 10.31 1.06
CA GLY A 160 -2.06 10.27 0.07
C GLY A 160 -1.84 11.32 -1.01
N ASP A 161 -1.92 10.89 -2.26
CA ASP A 161 -1.76 11.74 -3.45
C ASP A 161 -2.82 11.40 -4.51
N SER A 162 -3.06 12.35 -5.42
CA SER A 162 -3.84 12.12 -6.62
C SER A 162 -3.22 12.73 -7.88
N ALA A 163 -3.63 12.19 -9.02
CA ALA A 163 -3.36 12.74 -10.33
C ALA A 163 -4.69 13.10 -10.99
N PHE A 164 -4.98 14.40 -11.08
CA PHE A 164 -6.24 14.88 -11.59
C PHE A 164 -6.45 14.54 -13.08
N ALA A 165 -7.60 13.93 -13.39
CA ALA A 165 -8.07 13.64 -14.74
C ALA A 165 -7.09 12.88 -15.66
N ASN A 166 -6.15 12.11 -15.07
CA ASN A 166 -5.11 11.39 -15.82
C ASN A 166 -5.49 9.95 -16.19
N ALA A 167 -6.60 9.44 -15.66
CA ALA A 167 -7.07 8.09 -15.90
C ALA A 167 -8.15 8.06 -16.99
N GLU A 168 -8.49 6.86 -17.46
CA GLU A 168 -9.49 6.68 -18.51
C GLU A 168 -10.86 7.30 -18.11
N GLY A 169 -11.50 7.97 -19.06
CA GLY A 169 -12.78 8.64 -18.84
C GLY A 169 -12.70 9.91 -17.99
N TYR A 170 -11.57 10.62 -18.02
CA TYR A 170 -11.28 11.82 -17.23
C TYR A 170 -11.38 11.60 -15.71
N LYS A 171 -11.25 10.35 -15.28
CA LYS A 171 -11.12 10.01 -13.86
C LYS A 171 -9.74 10.42 -13.37
N SER A 172 -9.63 10.55 -12.05
CA SER A 172 -8.34 10.85 -11.41
C SER A 172 -7.81 9.58 -10.78
N GLN A 173 -6.52 9.29 -10.99
CA GLN A 173 -5.83 8.26 -10.22
C GLN A 173 -5.60 8.78 -8.80
N ALA A 174 -5.84 7.96 -7.79
CA ALA A 174 -5.47 8.21 -6.41
C ALA A 174 -4.66 7.04 -5.88
N GLY A 175 -3.76 7.31 -4.94
CA GLY A 175 -2.93 6.29 -4.34
C GLY A 175 -2.50 6.69 -2.94
N TYR A 176 -2.19 5.68 -2.14
CA TYR A 176 -1.66 5.91 -0.80
C TYR A 176 -0.65 4.87 -0.39
N THR A 177 0.13 5.22 0.63
CA THR A 177 0.96 4.28 1.38
C THR A 177 0.72 4.50 2.87
N LEU A 178 0.75 3.43 3.67
CA LEU A 178 0.72 3.48 5.13
C LEU A 178 1.98 2.82 5.68
N GLN A 179 2.65 3.52 6.59
CA GLN A 179 3.80 3.03 7.32
C GLN A 179 3.51 2.96 8.82
N LEU A 180 4.06 1.94 9.47
CA LEU A 180 4.26 1.93 10.91
C LEU A 180 5.66 2.45 11.23
N THR A 181 5.78 3.33 12.21
CA THR A 181 7.06 3.89 12.68
C THR A 181 6.97 4.20 14.18
N GLN A 182 8.01 4.79 14.76
CA GLN A 182 8.00 5.30 16.14
C GLN A 182 7.89 6.82 16.18
N GLN A 183 7.38 7.35 17.29
CA GLN A 183 7.21 8.80 17.48
C GLN A 183 8.49 9.58 17.19
N GLN A 184 9.65 9.13 17.70
CA GLN A 184 10.93 9.81 17.47
C GLN A 184 11.41 9.77 16.01
N HIS A 185 10.86 8.89 15.17
CA HIS A 185 11.27 8.69 13.78
C HIS A 185 10.29 9.29 12.76
N LEU A 186 9.16 9.85 13.19
CA LEU A 186 8.18 10.49 12.29
C LEU A 186 8.81 11.60 11.44
N THR A 187 9.58 12.50 12.04
CA THR A 187 10.21 13.61 11.31
C THR A 187 11.24 13.11 10.28
N THR A 188 12.02 12.08 10.63
CA THR A 188 12.99 11.48 9.70
C THR A 188 12.31 10.70 8.58
N LEU A 189 11.15 10.07 8.86
CA LEU A 189 10.33 9.41 7.85
C LEU A 189 9.86 10.40 6.77
N LEU A 190 9.35 11.57 7.17
CA LEU A 190 8.87 12.61 6.25
C LEU A 190 9.97 13.17 5.33
N THR A 191 11.24 13.02 5.73
CA THR A 191 12.40 13.46 4.95
C THR A 191 13.03 12.34 4.12
N GLY A 192 12.39 11.18 4.04
CA GLY A 192 12.81 10.04 3.22
C GLY A 192 13.70 9.02 3.94
N ASN A 193 13.86 9.09 5.26
CA ASN A 193 14.53 8.03 6.01
C ASN A 193 13.54 6.94 6.44
N PHE A 194 13.49 5.85 5.68
CA PHE A 194 12.58 4.72 5.93
C PHE A 194 13.19 3.60 6.79
N GLN A 195 14.41 3.77 7.34
CA GLN A 195 15.11 2.72 8.10
C GLN A 195 14.38 2.26 9.37
N HIS A 196 13.54 3.13 9.93
CA HIS A 196 12.75 2.86 11.13
C HIS A 196 11.24 2.78 10.84
N ALA A 197 10.88 2.52 9.59
CA ALA A 197 9.50 2.42 9.16
C ALA A 197 9.23 1.10 8.42
N ALA A 198 8.02 0.57 8.61
CA ALA A 198 7.50 -0.60 7.93
C ALA A 198 6.36 -0.19 7.02
N LEU A 199 6.51 -0.38 5.69
CA LEU A 199 5.41 -0.20 4.74
C LEU A 199 4.44 -1.39 4.87
N VAL A 200 3.23 -1.14 5.36
CA VAL A 200 2.26 -2.20 5.70
C VAL A 200 1.01 -2.20 4.83
N SER A 201 0.69 -1.09 4.18
CA SER A 201 -0.45 -1.00 3.27
C SER A 201 -0.19 0.02 2.18
N TRP A 202 -0.78 -0.21 1.01
CA TRP A 202 -0.70 0.67 -0.14
C TRP A 202 -1.91 0.47 -1.04
N HIS A 203 -2.20 1.49 -1.85
CA HIS A 203 -3.28 1.43 -2.81
C HIS A 203 -2.96 2.29 -4.04
N THR A 204 -3.53 1.88 -5.17
CA THR A 204 -3.58 2.68 -6.39
C THR A 204 -4.84 2.32 -7.17
N GLY A 205 -5.64 3.32 -7.51
CA GLY A 205 -6.89 3.12 -8.20
C GLY A 205 -7.46 4.43 -8.74
N THR A 206 -8.53 4.36 -9.52
CA THR A 206 -9.27 5.57 -9.89
C THR A 206 -10.20 5.97 -8.76
N ILE A 207 -10.27 7.27 -8.47
CA ILE A 207 -11.38 7.81 -7.71
C ILE A 207 -12.68 7.38 -8.42
N LYS A 208 -13.56 6.70 -7.67
CA LYS A 208 -14.77 6.05 -8.24
C LYS A 208 -15.65 7.02 -9.06
N ARG A 209 -15.59 8.31 -8.75
CA ARG A 209 -16.32 9.39 -9.42
C ARG A 209 -15.38 10.31 -10.19
N VAL A 210 -15.88 10.91 -11.26
CA VAL A 210 -15.22 12.03 -11.93
C VAL A 210 -15.35 13.27 -11.06
N VAL A 211 -14.21 13.78 -10.60
CA VAL A 211 -14.08 15.01 -9.82
C VAL A 211 -13.83 16.20 -10.75
N ARG A 212 -14.15 17.42 -10.31
CA ARG A 212 -14.17 18.61 -11.17
C ARG A 212 -13.00 19.57 -10.95
N SER A 213 -12.09 19.25 -10.05
CA SER A 213 -10.91 20.06 -9.76
C SER A 213 -9.81 19.23 -9.12
N THR A 214 -8.57 19.71 -9.20
CA THR A 214 -7.42 19.13 -8.51
C THR A 214 -7.67 19.06 -7.00
N LEU A 215 -8.16 20.16 -6.39
CA LEU A 215 -8.49 20.18 -4.95
C LEU A 215 -9.46 19.04 -4.56
N ALA A 216 -10.44 18.73 -5.41
CA ALA A 216 -11.34 17.62 -5.14
C ALA A 216 -10.63 16.26 -5.23
N ALA A 217 -9.79 16.05 -6.24
CA ALA A 217 -8.99 14.82 -6.35
C ALA A 217 -8.11 14.62 -5.10
N GLU A 218 -7.38 15.66 -4.68
CA GLU A 218 -6.49 15.59 -3.52
C GLU A 218 -7.26 15.35 -2.21
N ALA A 219 -8.41 16.01 -2.04
CA ALA A 219 -9.23 15.80 -0.84
C ALA A 219 -9.78 14.36 -0.77
N TYR A 220 -10.13 13.76 -1.91
CA TYR A 220 -10.54 12.36 -1.96
C TYR A 220 -9.38 11.41 -1.66
N ALA A 221 -8.18 11.66 -2.20
CA ALA A 221 -7.00 10.85 -1.88
C ALA A 221 -6.66 10.92 -0.39
N VAL A 222 -6.72 12.12 0.22
CA VAL A 222 -6.56 12.29 1.67
C VAL A 222 -7.65 11.56 2.44
N SER A 223 -8.90 11.57 1.98
CA SER A 223 -10.00 10.78 2.58
C SER A 223 -9.70 9.29 2.56
N GLU A 224 -9.28 8.74 1.41
CA GLU A 224 -9.04 7.29 1.28
C GLU A 224 -7.87 6.82 2.17
N VAL A 225 -6.76 7.55 2.23
CA VAL A 225 -5.66 7.19 3.13
C VAL A 225 -6.04 7.35 4.61
N THR A 226 -6.91 8.32 4.93
CA THR A 226 -7.41 8.54 6.30
C THR A 226 -8.27 7.38 6.77
N GLU A 227 -9.20 6.90 5.93
CA GLU A 227 -10.04 5.73 6.21
C GLU A 227 -9.18 4.46 6.40
N ALA A 228 -8.18 4.26 5.53
CA ALA A 228 -7.26 3.13 5.65
C ALA A 228 -6.41 3.21 6.93
N ALA A 229 -5.98 4.41 7.33
CA ALA A 229 -5.23 4.63 8.56
C ALA A 229 -6.09 4.41 9.82
N GLN A 230 -7.36 4.80 9.80
CA GLN A 230 -8.30 4.55 10.90
C GLN A 230 -8.50 3.04 11.11
N LEU A 231 -8.70 2.29 10.03
CA LEU A 231 -8.78 0.82 10.12
C LEU A 231 -7.48 0.22 10.67
N LEU A 232 -6.32 0.67 10.20
CA LEU A 232 -5.04 0.20 10.71
C LEU A 232 -4.84 0.56 12.20
N ARG A 233 -5.38 1.71 12.64
CA ARG A 233 -5.34 2.14 14.04
C ARG A 233 -6.16 1.22 14.94
N GLU A 234 -7.35 0.81 14.50
CA GLU A 234 -8.18 -0.18 15.20
C GLU A 234 -7.47 -1.55 15.29
N LEU A 235 -6.84 -2.01 14.20
CA LEU A 235 -6.07 -3.25 14.20
C LEU A 235 -4.88 -3.19 15.17
N LEU A 236 -4.16 -2.06 15.25
CA LEU A 236 -3.09 -1.89 16.24
C LEU A 236 -3.62 -1.90 17.66
N ALA A 237 -4.76 -1.26 17.92
CA ALA A 237 -5.40 -1.27 19.23
C ALA A 237 -5.82 -2.68 19.65
N GLU A 238 -6.37 -3.48 18.72
CA GLU A 238 -6.70 -4.89 18.96
C GLU A 238 -5.45 -5.72 19.31
N ILE A 239 -4.35 -5.55 18.58
CA ILE A 239 -3.08 -6.22 18.87
C ILE A 239 -2.59 -5.86 20.27
N ARG A 240 -2.67 -4.59 20.66
CA ARG A 240 -2.23 -4.09 21.97
C ARG A 240 -3.07 -4.64 23.12
N LEU A 241 -4.39 -4.65 22.97
CA LEU A 241 -5.30 -5.18 23.98
C LEU A 241 -5.16 -6.70 24.15
N SER A 242 -4.93 -7.43 23.06
CA SER A 242 -4.72 -8.89 23.08
C SER A 242 -3.49 -9.30 23.89
N VAL A 243 -2.48 -8.43 23.99
CA VAL A 243 -1.28 -8.67 24.83
C VAL A 243 -1.60 -8.60 26.33
N VAL A 244 -2.67 -7.90 26.74
CA VAL A 244 -3.03 -7.69 28.15
C VAL A 244 -3.92 -8.83 28.69
N GLY A 245 -4.16 -9.90 27.92
CA GLY A 245 -4.89 -11.09 28.37
C GLY A 245 -6.34 -10.83 28.80
N SER A 246 -6.92 -9.71 28.35
CA SER A 246 -8.24 -9.26 28.77
C SER A 246 -9.31 -9.72 27.79
N VAL A 247 -10.50 -10.06 28.30
CA VAL A 247 -11.69 -10.19 27.47
C VAL A 247 -11.94 -8.83 26.81
N VAL A 248 -11.81 -8.76 25.48
CA VAL A 248 -12.08 -7.54 24.73
C VAL A 248 -13.58 -7.29 24.81
N VAL A 249 -13.99 -6.36 25.67
CA VAL A 249 -15.38 -5.92 25.74
C VAL A 249 -15.73 -5.12 24.47
N PRO A 250 -16.96 -5.19 23.96
CA PRO A 250 -17.38 -4.37 22.83
C PRO A 250 -17.10 -2.89 23.10
N GLY A 251 -16.48 -2.17 22.16
CA GLY A 251 -16.10 -0.77 22.33
C GLY A 251 -14.68 -0.53 22.89
N ALA A 252 -13.99 -1.57 23.39
CA ALA A 252 -12.64 -1.40 23.97
C ALA A 252 -11.60 -1.05 22.90
N VAL A 253 -11.67 -1.67 21.72
CA VAL A 253 -10.75 -1.42 20.61
C VAL A 253 -10.91 0.01 20.12
N GLU A 254 -12.15 0.45 19.94
CA GLU A 254 -12.51 1.79 19.49
C GLU A 254 -12.05 2.85 20.49
N THR A 255 -12.23 2.59 21.79
CA THR A 255 -11.77 3.48 22.87
C THR A 255 -10.25 3.57 22.91
N ALA A 256 -9.55 2.44 22.79
CA ALA A 256 -8.08 2.43 22.77
C ALA A 256 -7.54 3.14 21.50
N ALA A 257 -8.11 2.84 20.34
CA ALA A 257 -7.75 3.45 19.07
C ALA A 257 -7.98 4.97 19.06
N ALA A 258 -9.01 5.47 19.75
CA ALA A 258 -9.29 6.91 19.81
C ALA A 258 -8.15 7.73 20.44
N GLY A 259 -7.35 7.13 21.33
CA GLY A 259 -6.19 7.78 21.96
C GLY A 259 -4.88 7.62 21.17
N ASP A 260 -4.89 6.92 20.05
CA ASP A 260 -3.69 6.65 19.26
C ASP A 260 -3.51 7.64 18.12
N ASP A 261 -2.35 8.30 18.14
CA ASP A 261 -1.97 9.28 17.13
C ASP A 261 -1.69 8.63 15.78
N PHE A 262 -2.26 9.19 14.71
CA PHE A 262 -1.81 8.94 13.34
C PHE A 262 -1.60 10.24 12.56
N VAL A 263 -0.70 10.18 11.59
CA VAL A 263 -0.33 11.31 10.74
C VAL A 263 -0.67 11.00 9.29
N ILE A 264 -1.42 11.88 8.63
CA ILE A 264 -1.67 11.84 7.19
C ILE A 264 -0.89 12.97 6.53
N VAL A 265 -0.30 12.66 5.39
CA VAL A 265 0.61 13.52 4.64
C VAL A 265 0.02 13.78 3.27
N THR A 266 -0.02 15.06 2.89
CA THR A 266 -0.41 15.54 1.56
C THR A 266 0.61 16.57 1.08
N ASP A 267 0.80 16.72 -0.22
CA ASP A 267 1.60 17.80 -0.82
C ASP A 267 0.70 18.92 -1.36
N SER A 268 -0.62 18.76 -1.25
CA SER A 268 -1.60 19.77 -1.58
C SER A 268 -1.73 20.78 -0.45
N GLN A 269 -1.05 21.93 -0.60
CA GLN A 269 -1.21 23.06 0.32
C GLN A 269 -2.67 23.55 0.36
N ASN A 270 -3.39 23.40 -0.75
CA ASN A 270 -4.81 23.73 -0.83
C ASN A 270 -5.65 22.84 0.10
N VAL A 271 -5.40 21.53 0.15
CA VAL A 271 -6.09 20.64 1.10
C VAL A 271 -5.68 20.95 2.53
N ALA A 272 -4.38 21.04 2.80
CA ALA A 272 -3.84 21.30 4.14
C ALA A 272 -4.37 22.61 4.75
N THR A 273 -4.68 23.62 3.92
CA THR A 273 -5.24 24.90 4.37
C THR A 273 -6.78 24.94 4.36
N ALA A 274 -7.44 24.17 3.50
CA ALA A 274 -8.90 24.13 3.41
C ALA A 274 -9.54 23.31 4.53
N VAL A 275 -8.91 22.21 4.93
CA VAL A 275 -9.43 21.28 5.94
C VAL A 275 -9.62 21.96 7.32
N PRO A 276 -8.63 22.67 7.89
CA PRO A 276 -8.78 23.27 9.22
C PRO A 276 -9.74 24.47 9.26
N LYS A 277 -9.99 25.12 8.13
CA LYS A 277 -10.82 26.33 8.05
C LYS A 277 -12.29 25.97 7.97
N ASP A 278 -13.12 26.56 8.83
CA ASP A 278 -14.55 26.52 8.67
C ASP A 278 -15.02 27.55 7.62
N SER A 279 -14.78 27.24 6.33
CA SER A 279 -15.25 28.08 5.23
C SER A 279 -16.36 27.38 4.44
N THR A 280 -17.47 28.10 4.24
CA THR A 280 -18.60 27.68 3.40
C THR A 280 -18.38 27.99 1.91
N ALA A 281 -17.21 28.55 1.56
CA ALA A 281 -16.90 29.16 0.26
C ALA A 281 -16.56 28.17 -0.87
N LEU A 282 -16.54 26.86 -0.60
CA LEU A 282 -16.32 25.86 -1.65
C LEU A 282 -17.58 25.71 -2.51
N ALA A 283 -17.52 26.13 -3.78
CA ALA A 283 -18.66 26.04 -4.70
C ALA A 283 -19.13 24.59 -4.94
N ASP A 284 -18.22 23.61 -4.91
CA ASP A 284 -18.57 22.20 -5.07
C ASP A 284 -19.18 21.63 -3.77
N LYS A 285 -20.49 21.36 -3.81
CA LYS A 285 -21.27 20.82 -2.69
C LYS A 285 -20.77 19.47 -2.17
N ARG A 286 -20.19 18.61 -3.03
CA ARG A 286 -19.69 17.29 -2.63
C ARG A 286 -18.34 17.41 -1.96
N LEU A 287 -17.47 18.24 -2.52
CA LEU A 287 -16.18 18.54 -1.90
C LEU A 287 -16.36 19.12 -0.50
N ARG A 288 -17.38 19.96 -0.29
CA ARG A 288 -17.74 20.46 1.05
C ARG A 288 -17.98 19.35 2.07
N ILE A 289 -18.65 18.27 1.68
CA ILE A 289 -18.92 17.13 2.57
C ILE A 289 -17.61 16.43 2.92
N VAL A 290 -16.76 16.15 1.91
CA VAL A 290 -15.46 15.51 2.12
C VAL A 290 -14.57 16.37 3.04
N VAL A 291 -14.47 17.66 2.76
CA VAL A 291 -13.68 18.58 3.59
C VAL A 291 -14.24 18.68 5.01
N ALA A 292 -15.57 18.64 5.19
CA ALA A 292 -16.17 18.61 6.52
C ALA A 292 -15.85 17.31 7.28
N MET A 293 -15.88 16.15 6.61
CA MET A 293 -15.48 14.86 7.20
C MET A 293 -13.99 14.86 7.60
N LEU A 294 -13.12 15.36 6.71
CA LEU A 294 -11.70 15.51 7.02
C LEU A 294 -11.48 16.48 8.18
N ARG A 295 -12.20 17.60 8.23
CA ARG A 295 -12.11 18.57 9.33
C ARG A 295 -12.52 17.97 10.66
N GLN A 296 -13.60 17.19 10.68
CA GLN A 296 -14.03 16.46 11.87
C GLN A 296 -12.96 15.47 12.31
N THR A 297 -12.34 14.77 11.35
CA THR A 297 -11.28 13.80 11.63
C THR A 297 -10.02 14.47 12.18
N PHE A 298 -9.61 15.62 11.65
CA PHE A 298 -8.39 16.33 12.05
C PHE A 298 -8.65 17.47 13.04
N CYS A 299 -9.72 17.38 13.84
CA CYS A 299 -10.02 18.38 14.86
C CYS A 299 -9.04 18.29 16.05
N LYS A 300 -9.04 19.31 16.93
CA LYS A 300 -7.96 19.53 17.91
C LYS A 300 -7.74 18.44 18.96
N ASP A 301 -8.64 17.46 19.09
CA ASP A 301 -8.56 16.39 20.10
C ASP A 301 -8.73 14.98 19.49
N ALA A 302 -8.66 14.85 18.16
CA ALA A 302 -8.99 13.61 17.46
C ALA A 302 -7.82 12.62 17.28
N HIS A 303 -6.64 12.92 17.84
CA HIS A 303 -5.43 12.09 17.67
C HIS A 303 -5.11 11.77 16.19
N ALA A 304 -5.42 12.73 15.31
CA ALA A 304 -5.21 12.62 13.88
C ALA A 304 -4.64 13.94 13.37
N TYR A 305 -3.54 13.87 12.61
CA TYR A 305 -2.83 15.06 12.16
C TYR A 305 -2.66 15.07 10.65
N LEU A 306 -3.10 16.15 10.00
CA LEU A 306 -2.81 16.40 8.60
C LEU A 306 -1.55 17.26 8.48
N LYS A 307 -0.52 16.74 7.82
CA LYS A 307 0.74 17.44 7.54
C LYS A 307 0.93 17.68 6.06
N TRP A 308 1.44 18.85 5.74
CA TRP A 308 1.88 19.19 4.39
C TRP A 308 3.38 18.88 4.22
N VAL A 309 3.76 18.34 3.06
CA VAL A 309 5.15 18.16 2.63
C VAL A 309 5.34 18.68 1.20
N PRO A 310 6.56 19.05 0.78
CA PRO A 310 6.84 19.30 -0.63
C PRO A 310 6.62 18.05 -1.51
N THR A 311 6.18 18.20 -2.76
CA THR A 311 5.94 17.10 -3.72
C THR A 311 7.12 16.13 -3.85
N LYS A 312 8.38 16.62 -3.77
CA LYS A 312 9.57 15.75 -3.81
C LYS A 312 9.66 14.74 -2.65
N GLN A 313 8.92 14.97 -1.57
CA GLN A 313 8.81 14.10 -0.40
C GLN A 313 7.51 13.28 -0.41
N MET A 314 6.64 13.47 -1.40
CA MET A 314 5.37 12.75 -1.50
C MET A 314 5.63 11.30 -1.94
N LEU A 315 5.58 10.36 -0.99
CA LEU A 315 5.83 8.95 -1.29
C LEU A 315 4.75 8.34 -2.20
N ALA A 316 3.52 8.83 -2.11
CA ALA A 316 2.37 8.31 -2.86
C ALA A 316 2.34 8.71 -4.34
N ASP A 317 3.18 9.65 -4.78
CA ASP A 317 3.31 10.08 -6.18
C ASP A 317 3.55 8.89 -7.14
N ALA A 318 4.41 7.95 -6.71
CA ALA A 318 4.72 6.73 -7.44
C ALA A 318 3.52 5.78 -7.62
N LEU A 319 2.41 6.03 -6.90
CA LEU A 319 1.16 5.29 -6.98
C LEU A 319 0.07 6.03 -7.75
N THR A 320 0.32 7.26 -8.23
CA THR A 320 -0.65 8.06 -9.01
C THR A 320 -0.21 8.29 -10.45
N LYS A 321 1.12 8.31 -10.71
CA LYS A 321 1.71 8.59 -12.02
C LYS A 321 2.84 7.58 -12.34
N PRO A 322 3.02 7.19 -13.61
CA PRO A 322 4.22 6.44 -14.03
C PRO A 322 5.45 7.36 -13.95
N MET A 323 6.23 7.22 -12.87
CA MET A 323 7.39 8.04 -12.58
C MET A 323 8.48 7.23 -11.88
N SER A 324 9.54 7.89 -11.42
CA SER A 324 10.57 7.22 -10.64
C SER A 324 10.00 6.62 -9.37
N VAL A 325 10.21 5.31 -9.18
CA VAL A 325 9.77 4.56 -8.00
C VAL A 325 10.88 4.41 -6.96
N THR A 326 11.97 5.17 -7.07
CA THR A 326 13.15 5.06 -6.20
C THR A 326 12.84 5.29 -4.72
N ALA A 327 12.01 6.30 -4.41
CA ALA A 327 11.59 6.58 -3.03
C ALA A 327 10.70 5.46 -2.49
N LEU A 328 9.76 4.96 -3.31
CA LEU A 328 8.88 3.85 -2.95
C LEU A 328 9.67 2.55 -2.71
N ARG A 329 10.65 2.24 -3.57
CA ARG A 329 11.57 1.11 -3.36
C ARG A 329 12.42 1.26 -2.11
N ALA A 330 12.87 2.47 -1.79
CA ALA A 330 13.58 2.73 -0.54
C ALA A 330 12.68 2.48 0.69
N ALA A 331 11.40 2.87 0.62
CA ALA A 331 10.42 2.57 1.66
C ALA A 331 10.13 1.07 1.76
N MET A 332 9.98 0.36 0.63
CA MET A 332 9.82 -1.10 0.60
C MET A 332 11.01 -1.82 1.23
N GLN A 333 12.23 -1.33 1.01
CA GLN A 333 13.46 -1.95 1.50
C GLN A 333 13.88 -1.44 2.90
N SER A 334 13.07 -0.57 3.52
CA SER A 334 13.39 0.13 4.78
C SER A 334 14.81 0.69 4.78
N ILE A 335 15.13 1.51 3.79
CA ILE A 335 16.41 2.22 3.64
C ILE A 335 16.19 3.71 3.47
N ARG A 336 17.26 4.51 3.65
CA ARG A 336 17.20 5.95 3.41
C ARG A 336 17.12 6.25 1.91
N HIS A 337 16.21 7.14 1.54
CA HIS A 337 16.21 7.81 0.25
C HIS A 337 16.71 9.24 0.43
N SER A 338 17.76 9.60 -0.31
CA SER A 338 18.19 10.99 -0.45
C SER A 338 17.80 11.46 -1.85
N PRO A 339 16.82 12.37 -1.98
CA PRO A 339 16.50 12.96 -3.27
C PRO A 339 17.74 13.66 -3.86
N PRO A 340 17.95 13.63 -5.19
CA PRO A 340 18.99 14.44 -5.80
C PRO A 340 18.79 15.94 -5.50
N GLY A 341 19.80 16.59 -4.91
CA GLY A 341 19.81 18.04 -4.69
C GLY A 341 19.18 18.53 -3.38
N LEU A 342 19.30 17.77 -2.29
CA LEU A 342 19.11 18.24 -0.91
C LEU A 342 20.44 18.27 -0.16
#